data_AF-A0AAD9X9E0-F1
#
_entry.id   AF-A0AAD9X9E0-F1
#
_cell.length_a   1.000
_cell.length_b   1.000
_cell.length_c   1.000
_cell.angle_alpha   90.00
_cell.angle_beta   90.00
_cell.angle_gamma   90.00
#
_symmetry.space_group_name_H-M   'P 1'
#
loop_
_entity.id
_entity.type
_entity.pdbx_description
1 polymer ?
#
loop_
_entity_poly.entity_id
_entity_poly.type
_entity_poly.pdbx_seq_one_letter_code
_entity_poly.pdbx_strand_id
1 'polypeptide(L)'
;MEPRKLLSSLFYFSLLSLLSGNQQVVGSAHHHHHHKHSHLLDFKPSKLFVFGDSYADTGNIGRSFGGSWKEPNGNTFPGKPADRFSSGRVLTDYLGKV
;
A
#
# COMPACT_ATOMS: atom_id res chain seq x y z
N MET A 1 6.67 -44.92 20.27
CA MET A 1 5.95 -43.67 19.98
C MET A 1 4.58 -44.06 19.45
N GLU A 2 3.50 -43.61 20.07
CA GLU A 2 2.14 -44.10 19.75
C GLU A 2 1.71 -43.68 18.33
N PRO A 3 1.25 -44.61 17.46
CA PRO A 3 0.91 -44.31 16.07
C PRO A 3 -0.19 -43.24 15.94
N ARG A 4 -1.07 -43.13 16.93
CA ARG A 4 -2.13 -42.11 17.01
C ARG A 4 -1.57 -40.69 17.17
N LYS A 5 -0.44 -40.54 17.85
CA LYS A 5 0.22 -39.24 18.06
C LYS A 5 0.92 -38.77 16.78
N LEU A 6 1.46 -39.70 16.00
CA LEU A 6 2.06 -39.41 14.69
C LEU A 6 1.01 -38.93 13.69
N LEU A 7 -0.14 -39.61 13.63
CA LEU A 7 -1.26 -39.20 12.76
C LEU A 7 -1.79 -37.80 13.10
N SER A 8 -1.96 -37.51 14.39
CA SER A 8 -2.37 -36.19 14.86
C SER A 8 -1.34 -35.12 14.48
N SER A 9 -0.05 -35.39 14.69
CA SER A 9 1.03 -34.47 14.32
C SER A 9 1.05 -34.15 12.82
N LEU A 10 0.92 -35.17 11.97
CA LEU A 10 0.87 -34.99 10.51
C LEU A 10 -0.35 -34.18 10.07
N PHE A 11 -1.49 -34.37 10.72
CA PHE A 11 -2.70 -33.59 10.45
C PHE A 11 -2.51 -32.11 10.82
N TYR A 12 -1.94 -31.82 12.00
CA TYR A 12 -1.63 -30.45 12.40
C TYR A 12 -0.63 -29.77 11.45
N PHE A 13 0.39 -30.51 11.00
CA PHE A 13 1.37 -29.98 10.05
C PHE A 13 0.74 -29.64 8.69
N SER A 14 -0.16 -30.51 8.20
CA SER A 14 -0.93 -30.25 6.97
C SER A 14 -1.83 -29.02 7.09
N LEU A 15 -2.50 -28.85 8.24
CA LEU A 15 -3.34 -27.69 8.50
C LEU A 15 -2.53 -26.39 8.53
N LEU A 16 -1.37 -26.40 9.19
CA LEU A 16 -0.46 -25.24 9.22
C LEU A 16 0.06 -24.88 7.82
N SER A 17 0.38 -25.89 6.99
CA SER A 17 0.79 -25.66 5.60
C SER A 17 -0.31 -25.07 4.73
N LEU A 18 -1.58 -25.36 5.01
CA LEU A 18 -2.73 -24.78 4.28
C LEU A 18 -3.03 -23.34 4.73
N LEU A 19 -2.79 -23.01 6.00
CA LEU A 19 -2.96 -21.64 6.53
C LEU A 19 -1.78 -20.72 6.20
N SER A 20 -0.59 -21.27 5.94
CA SER A 20 0.57 -20.54 5.42
C SER A 20 0.37 -20.26 3.92
N GLY A 21 -0.67 -19.48 3.60
CA GLY A 21 -0.96 -19.06 2.24
C GLY A 21 0.29 -18.52 1.56
N ASN A 22 0.49 -18.91 0.30
CA ASN A 22 1.59 -18.44 -0.53
C ASN A 22 1.49 -16.91 -0.63
N GLN A 23 2.26 -16.21 0.18
CA GLN A 23 2.52 -14.80 -0.02
C GLN A 23 3.48 -14.72 -1.20
N GLN A 24 2.91 -14.92 -2.40
CA GLN A 24 3.58 -14.67 -3.65
C GLN A 24 3.76 -13.16 -3.72
N VAL A 25 4.86 -12.68 -3.13
CA VAL A 25 5.39 -11.36 -3.42
C VAL A 25 5.71 -11.38 -4.90
N VAL A 26 4.84 -10.80 -5.72
CA VAL A 26 5.12 -10.54 -7.13
C VAL A 26 6.22 -9.49 -7.15
N GLY A 27 7.46 -9.94 -7.03
CA GLY A 27 8.63 -9.17 -7.42
C GLY A 27 8.59 -9.10 -8.94
N SER A 28 8.10 -7.99 -9.48
CA SER A 28 8.16 -7.80 -10.93
C SER A 28 9.61 -7.55 -11.33
N ALA A 29 10.31 -8.60 -11.76
CA ALA A 29 11.58 -8.50 -12.46
C ALA A 29 11.30 -8.15 -13.93
N HIS A 30 10.92 -6.89 -14.19
CA HIS A 30 10.86 -6.38 -15.55
C HIS A 30 12.29 -6.11 -16.04
N HIS A 31 12.87 -7.11 -16.69
CA HIS A 31 14.08 -6.97 -17.49
C HIS A 31 13.83 -6.00 -18.64
N HIS A 32 14.28 -4.75 -18.49
CA HIS A 32 14.34 -3.78 -19.58
C HIS A 32 15.78 -3.60 -20.03
N HIS A 33 16.18 -4.39 -21.03
CA HIS A 33 17.33 -4.08 -21.86
C HIS A 33 16.89 -3.08 -22.94
N HIS A 34 17.16 -1.80 -22.74
CA HIS A 34 17.36 -0.85 -23.83
C HIS A 34 18.34 0.24 -23.39
N HIS A 35 19.59 0.08 -23.82
CA HIS A 35 20.50 1.20 -23.96
C HIS A 35 20.10 1.98 -25.21
N LYS A 36 19.87 3.30 -25.10
CA LYS A 36 20.55 4.34 -25.92
C LYS A 36 19.91 5.74 -25.77
N HIS A 37 20.80 6.70 -25.51
CA HIS A 37 20.79 8.15 -25.86
C HIS A 37 19.68 9.08 -25.32
N SER A 38 20.00 9.83 -24.24
CA SER A 38 19.79 11.29 -24.03
C SER A 38 19.50 11.63 -22.54
N HIS A 39 20.54 11.59 -21.71
CA HIS A 39 20.45 11.69 -20.24
C HIS A 39 20.01 13.07 -19.70
N LEU A 40 19.89 14.10 -20.55
CA LEU A 40 19.52 15.46 -20.14
C LEU A 40 18.03 15.77 -20.26
N LEU A 41 17.26 14.90 -20.94
CA LEU A 41 15.81 15.06 -21.13
C LEU A 41 14.97 13.91 -20.56
N ASP A 42 15.61 12.90 -19.95
CA ASP A 42 14.93 11.68 -19.47
C ASP A 42 14.75 11.66 -17.93
N PHE A 43 14.32 12.79 -17.37
CA PHE A 43 13.96 12.86 -15.95
C PHE A 43 12.62 12.17 -15.70
N LYS A 44 12.68 10.90 -15.29
CA LYS A 44 11.53 10.06 -14.94
C LYS A 44 11.61 9.59 -13.48
N PRO A 45 11.22 10.44 -12.51
CA PRO A 45 11.21 10.04 -11.11
C PRO A 45 10.22 8.89 -10.89
N SER A 46 10.65 7.84 -10.19
CA SER A 46 9.83 6.64 -9.92
C SER A 46 9.12 6.68 -8.55
N LYS A 47 9.48 7.64 -7.71
CA LYS A 47 8.96 7.82 -6.34
C LYS A 47 8.82 9.30 -6.01
N LEU A 48 7.85 9.58 -5.14
CA LEU A 48 7.58 10.91 -4.59
C LEU A 48 7.62 10.79 -3.05
N PHE A 49 8.54 11.50 -2.42
CA PHE A 49 8.58 11.67 -0.97
C PHE A 49 8.04 13.04 -0.65
N VAL A 50 6.98 13.10 0.15
CA VAL A 50 6.25 14.33 0.44
C VAL A 50 6.40 14.64 1.93
N PHE A 51 6.81 15.87 2.23
CA PHE A 51 6.84 16.43 3.56
C PHE A 51 5.89 17.62 3.63
N GLY A 52 5.28 17.86 4.78
CA GLY A 52 4.37 18.98 4.96
C GLY A 52 3.44 18.79 6.14
N ASP A 53 2.31 19.46 6.05
CA ASP A 53 1.23 19.46 7.04
C ASP A 53 0.00 18.73 6.49
N SER A 54 -1.18 19.05 7.02
CA SER A 54 -2.47 18.52 6.59
C SER A 54 -2.75 18.66 5.09
N TYR A 55 -2.15 19.63 4.40
CA TYR A 55 -2.33 19.84 2.97
C TYR A 55 -1.63 18.77 2.10
N ALA A 56 -0.59 18.16 2.64
CA ALA A 56 0.17 17.08 2.02
C ALA A 56 -0.17 15.70 2.59
N ASP A 57 -0.84 15.66 3.74
CA ASP A 57 -1.15 14.43 4.46
C ASP A 57 -2.18 13.58 3.71
N THR A 58 -1.78 12.33 3.43
CA THR A 58 -2.61 11.30 2.79
C THR A 58 -2.92 10.17 3.75
N GLY A 59 -2.79 10.39 5.07
CA GLY A 59 -3.30 9.52 6.11
C GLY A 59 -2.35 9.15 7.24
N ASN A 60 -1.34 9.96 7.48
CA ASN A 60 -0.42 9.80 8.61
C ASN A 60 -1.11 10.07 9.95
N ILE A 61 -2.08 10.99 10.00
CA ILE A 61 -2.84 11.22 11.23
C ILE A 61 -3.94 10.16 11.36
N GLY A 62 -3.71 9.18 12.24
CA GLY A 62 -4.62 8.06 12.48
C GLY A 62 -6.03 8.49 12.90
N ARG A 63 -7.01 7.61 12.66
CA ARG A 63 -8.45 7.90 12.80
C ARG A 63 -8.89 8.42 14.17
N SER A 64 -8.23 7.99 15.25
CA SER A 64 -8.56 8.43 16.61
C SER A 64 -8.20 9.89 16.89
N PHE A 65 -7.28 10.47 16.11
CA PHE A 65 -6.73 11.81 16.33
C PHE A 65 -6.98 12.75 15.14
N GLY A 66 -7.26 12.20 13.95
CA GLY A 66 -7.39 12.95 12.71
C GLY A 66 -8.77 13.56 12.52
N GLY A 67 -8.84 14.89 12.52
CA GLY A 67 -10.02 15.62 12.01
C GLY A 67 -10.36 15.31 10.56
N SER A 68 -9.42 14.74 9.79
CA SER A 68 -9.63 14.24 8.43
C SER A 68 -10.74 13.21 8.33
N TRP A 69 -10.93 12.36 9.35
CA TRP A 69 -11.95 11.29 9.35
C TRP A 69 -13.37 11.76 9.68
N LYS A 70 -13.64 13.06 9.58
CA LYS A 70 -14.96 13.66 9.80
C LYS A 70 -15.48 14.30 8.52
N GLU A 71 -16.79 14.31 8.35
CA GLU A 71 -17.42 15.11 7.29
C GLU A 71 -17.08 16.60 7.47
N PRO A 72 -16.85 17.36 6.39
CA PRO A 72 -17.13 17.02 4.98
C PRO A 72 -15.96 16.35 4.23
N ASN A 73 -14.88 15.96 4.91
CA ASN A 73 -13.71 15.41 4.23
C ASN A 73 -14.04 14.10 3.50
N GLY A 74 -13.41 13.91 2.36
CA GLY A 74 -13.60 12.74 1.51
C GLY A 74 -14.96 12.61 0.83
N ASN A 75 -15.89 13.58 0.95
CA ASN A 75 -17.22 13.51 0.34
C ASN A 75 -17.22 13.45 -1.21
N THR A 76 -16.21 14.04 -1.86
CA THR A 76 -16.06 14.07 -3.32
C THR A 76 -15.19 12.90 -3.78
N PHE A 77 -14.14 12.61 -3.02
CA PHE A 77 -13.29 11.43 -3.20
C PHE A 77 -12.71 11.03 -1.84
N PRO A 78 -12.91 9.79 -1.36
CA PRO A 78 -13.48 8.63 -2.03
C PRO A 78 -15.01 8.48 -1.89
N GLY A 79 -15.75 9.53 -1.51
CA GLY A 79 -17.19 9.49 -1.24
C GLY A 79 -17.55 9.18 0.23
N LYS A 80 -16.56 9.19 1.13
CA LYS A 80 -16.72 8.96 2.57
C LYS A 80 -15.56 9.62 3.32
N PRO A 81 -15.72 9.91 4.62
CA PRO A 81 -14.64 10.40 5.45
C PRO A 81 -13.38 9.54 5.29
N ALA A 82 -12.31 10.21 4.88
CA ALA A 82 -11.04 9.62 4.54
C ALA A 82 -9.92 10.39 5.22
N ASP A 83 -8.73 9.84 5.13
CA ASP A 83 -7.53 10.24 5.83
C ASP A 83 -6.88 11.55 5.32
N ARG A 84 -7.60 12.32 4.50
CA ARG A 84 -7.16 13.61 3.92
C ARG A 84 -7.93 14.77 4.53
N PHE A 85 -7.28 15.91 4.71
CA PHE A 85 -7.92 17.16 5.17
C PHE A 85 -8.53 17.94 4.00
N SER A 86 -9.27 17.25 3.16
CA SER A 86 -9.94 17.79 1.98
C SER A 86 -11.22 17.01 1.71
N SER A 87 -12.18 17.63 1.02
CA SER A 87 -13.36 16.96 0.46
C SER A 87 -12.99 15.84 -0.54
N GLY A 88 -11.80 15.90 -1.11
CA GLY A 88 -11.34 14.98 -2.14
C GLY A 88 -9.85 14.71 -2.07
N ARG A 89 -9.27 14.49 -3.24
CA ARG A 89 -7.82 14.39 -3.42
C ARG A 89 -7.12 15.68 -2.99
N VAL A 90 -5.94 15.54 -2.40
CA VAL A 90 -4.98 16.63 -2.16
C VAL A 90 -4.00 16.74 -3.34
N LEU A 91 -3.23 17.82 -3.43
CA LEU A 91 -2.35 18.08 -4.59
C LEU A 91 -1.39 16.92 -4.89
N THR A 92 -0.89 16.27 -3.84
CA THR A 92 0.07 15.17 -3.93
C THR A 92 -0.52 13.91 -4.52
N ASP A 93 -1.84 13.68 -4.38
CA ASP A 93 -2.53 12.57 -5.04
C ASP A 93 -2.49 12.70 -6.57
N TYR A 94 -2.59 13.92 -7.11
CA TYR A 94 -2.52 14.16 -8.54
C TYR A 94 -1.10 13.94 -9.10
N LEU A 95 -0.08 14.35 -8.34
CA LEU A 95 1.31 14.16 -8.73
C LEU A 95 1.74 12.69 -8.62
N GLY A 96 1.34 12.02 -7.54
CA GLY A 96 1.61 10.60 -7.28
C GLY A 96 0.68 9.63 -8.02
N LYS A 97 -0.41 10.13 -8.60
CA LYS A 97 -1.49 9.35 -9.24
C LYS A 97 -2.10 8.31 -8.28
N VAL A 98 -2.37 8.72 -7.04
CA VAL A 98 -2.94 7.90 -5.94
C VAL A 98 -4.42 8.16 -5.83
#